data_AF-A0A4Y3KU36-F1
#
_entry.id   AF-A0A4Y3KU36-F1
#
_cell.length_a   1.000
_cell.length_b   1.000
_cell.length_c   1.000
_cell.angle_alpha   90.00
_cell.angle_beta   90.00
_cell.angle_gamma   90.00
#
_symmetry.space_group_name_H-M   'P 1'
#
loop_
_entity.id
_entity.type
_entity.pdbx_description
1 polymer ?
#
loop_
_entity_poly.entity_id
_entity_poly.type
_entity_poly.pdbx_seq_one_letter_code
_entity_poly.pdbx_strand_id
1 'polypeptide(L)'
;MRTSAGYGTRPDVLPAALRDAARDPGSGVRVLDAAEDALRSGESLGRFAAQDGVTLAWPDGPGVARSRWVDDADRVAQVDRSLAARVTGGARVVLVPDNLVVPSVELPVAVLRAHLSAVAEAFAGFWVFSPDDRLLVDCRWDGGLVVGPVPGGRPSPPAR
;
A
#
# COMPACT_ATOMS: atom_id res chain seq x y z
N MET A 1 -1.74 -18.89 -6.01
CA MET A 1 -3.20 -18.65 -6.03
C MET A 1 -3.65 -18.59 -4.57
N ARG A 2 -4.00 -17.41 -4.05
CA ARG A 2 -4.47 -17.27 -2.65
C ARG A 2 -5.84 -17.97 -2.55
N THR A 3 -5.98 -18.93 -1.65
CA THR A 3 -7.27 -19.58 -1.35
C THR A 3 -8.21 -18.60 -0.65
N SER A 4 -9.48 -18.55 -1.05
CA SER A 4 -10.50 -17.66 -0.46
C SER A 4 -10.77 -17.93 1.03
N ALA A 5 -10.46 -19.14 1.52
CA ALA A 5 -10.59 -19.50 2.91
C ALA A 5 -9.52 -18.79 3.77
N GLY A 6 -9.90 -17.68 4.41
CA GLY A 6 -9.09 -16.99 5.43
C GLY A 6 -8.79 -15.52 5.15
N TYR A 7 -8.96 -15.07 3.90
CA TYR A 7 -8.77 -13.65 3.55
C TYR A 7 -9.80 -12.76 4.25
N GLY A 8 -9.35 -11.63 4.78
CA GLY A 8 -10.25 -10.57 5.25
C GLY A 8 -11.14 -10.95 6.45
N THR A 9 -10.80 -12.01 7.18
CA THR A 9 -11.55 -12.52 8.35
C THR A 9 -11.42 -11.64 9.59
N ARG A 10 -10.47 -10.70 9.60
CA ARG A 10 -10.21 -9.74 10.67
C ARG A 10 -10.29 -8.30 10.17
N PRO A 11 -11.45 -7.87 9.62
CA PRO A 11 -11.63 -6.48 9.20
C PRO A 11 -11.60 -5.53 10.41
N ASP A 12 -11.81 -6.04 11.63
CA ASP A 12 -11.76 -5.28 12.88
C ASP A 12 -10.38 -4.70 13.23
N VAL A 13 -9.31 -5.24 12.65
CA VAL A 13 -7.92 -4.77 12.85
C VAL A 13 -7.62 -3.52 12.03
N LEU A 14 -8.41 -3.21 10.99
CA LEU A 14 -8.27 -1.95 10.27
C LEU A 14 -8.46 -0.76 11.22
N PRO A 15 -7.73 0.35 11.01
CA PRO A 15 -7.95 1.59 11.75
C PRO A 15 -9.43 1.97 11.76
N ALA A 16 -9.96 2.34 12.93
CA ALA A 16 -11.39 2.62 13.12
C ALA A 16 -11.91 3.64 12.10
N ALA A 17 -11.16 4.72 11.85
CA ALA A 17 -11.52 5.73 10.86
C ALA A 17 -11.68 5.16 9.45
N LEU A 18 -10.83 4.21 9.02
CA LEU A 18 -10.96 3.57 7.70
C LEU A 18 -12.15 2.61 7.65
N ARG A 19 -12.43 1.89 8.76
CA ARG A 19 -13.60 1.02 8.85
C ARG A 19 -14.90 1.82 8.79
N ASP A 20 -14.96 2.92 9.52
CA ASP A 20 -16.13 3.80 9.56
C ASP A 20 -16.33 4.49 8.22
N ALA A 21 -15.25 4.98 7.59
CA ALA A 21 -15.32 5.52 6.23
C ALA A 21 -15.81 4.48 5.22
N ALA A 22 -15.36 3.22 5.30
CA ALA A 22 -15.81 2.16 4.39
C ALA A 22 -17.32 1.81 4.51
N ARG A 23 -17.98 2.21 5.61
CA ARG A 23 -19.43 2.06 5.79
C ARG A 23 -20.22 3.20 5.16
N ASP A 24 -19.57 4.31 4.83
CA ASP A 24 -20.15 5.45 4.13
C ASP A 24 -19.84 5.36 2.62
N PRO A 25 -20.83 5.11 1.76
CA PRO A 25 -20.64 5.05 0.31
C PRO A 25 -20.08 6.35 -0.30
N GLY A 26 -20.27 7.50 0.37
CA GLY A 26 -19.78 8.80 -0.08
C GLY A 26 -18.31 9.06 0.22
N SER A 27 -17.68 8.27 1.09
CA SER A 27 -16.29 8.48 1.53
C SER A 27 -15.26 8.13 0.44
N GLY A 28 -15.66 7.32 -0.53
CA GLY A 28 -14.75 6.72 -1.51
C GLY A 28 -13.81 5.67 -0.93
N VAL A 29 -13.98 5.22 0.32
CA VAL A 29 -13.22 4.12 0.93
C VAL A 29 -13.96 2.80 0.73
N ARG A 30 -13.26 1.75 0.31
CA ARG A 30 -13.82 0.42 0.10
C ARG A 30 -12.89 -0.66 0.64
N VAL A 31 -13.45 -1.58 1.42
CA VAL A 31 -12.77 -2.84 1.77
C VAL A 31 -12.88 -3.78 0.57
N LEU A 32 -11.76 -4.30 0.11
CA LEU A 32 -11.72 -5.21 -1.04
C LEU A 32 -12.06 -6.63 -0.63
N ASP A 33 -12.91 -7.30 -1.40
CA ASP A 33 -13.10 -8.73 -1.28
C ASP A 33 -11.90 -9.53 -1.81
N ALA A 34 -11.93 -10.86 -1.66
CA ALA A 34 -10.81 -11.71 -2.06
C ALA A 34 -10.53 -11.69 -3.57
N ALA A 35 -11.56 -11.51 -4.41
CA ALA A 35 -11.40 -11.45 -5.86
C ALA A 35 -10.83 -10.10 -6.29
N GLU A 36 -11.32 -9.02 -5.70
CA GLU A 36 -10.80 -7.66 -5.89
C GLU A 36 -9.34 -7.54 -5.43
N ASP A 37 -9.00 -8.08 -4.25
CA ASP A 37 -7.60 -8.15 -3.78
C ASP A 37 -6.70 -8.93 -4.74
N ALA A 38 -7.17 -10.07 -5.24
CA ALA A 38 -6.40 -10.87 -6.19
C ALA A 38 -6.12 -10.12 -7.50
N LEU A 39 -7.10 -9.34 -8.00
CA LEU A 39 -6.91 -8.47 -9.16
C LEU A 39 -5.86 -7.39 -8.88
N ARG A 40 -6.00 -6.66 -7.76
CA ARG A 40 -5.03 -5.62 -7.37
C ARG A 40 -3.65 -6.18 -7.10
N SER A 41 -3.55 -7.37 -6.51
CA SER A 41 -2.30 -8.08 -6.28
C SER A 41 -1.61 -8.42 -7.61
N GLY A 42 -2.35 -8.92 -8.60
CA GLY A 42 -1.82 -9.19 -9.95
C GLY A 42 -1.34 -7.94 -10.71
N GLU A 43 -1.88 -6.76 -10.37
CA GLU A 43 -1.46 -5.46 -10.91
C GLU A 43 -0.25 -4.85 -10.18
N SER A 44 0.06 -5.34 -8.98
CA SER A 44 1.03 -4.74 -8.05
C SER A 44 2.07 -5.77 -7.56
N LEU A 45 1.87 -6.33 -6.35
CA LEU A 45 2.80 -7.25 -5.68
C LEU A 45 3.15 -8.47 -6.54
N GLY A 46 2.17 -9.01 -7.26
CA GLY A 46 2.36 -10.15 -8.16
C GLY A 46 3.24 -9.89 -9.38
N ARG A 47 3.68 -8.64 -9.60
CA ARG A 47 4.66 -8.27 -10.63
C ARG A 47 6.11 -8.37 -10.17
N PHE A 48 6.33 -8.50 -8.88
CA PHE A 48 7.66 -8.64 -8.30
C PHE A 48 7.96 -10.12 -8.07
N ALA A 49 9.21 -10.51 -8.31
CA ALA A 49 9.69 -11.80 -7.82
C ALA A 49 9.81 -11.74 -6.28
N ALA A 50 9.68 -12.89 -5.62
CA ALA A 50 9.93 -12.97 -4.18
C ALA A 50 11.44 -13.02 -3.92
N GLN A 51 11.90 -12.24 -2.94
CA GLN A 51 13.23 -12.30 -2.36
C GLN A 51 13.11 -12.83 -0.92
N ASP A 52 13.86 -13.89 -0.62
CA ASP A 52 13.90 -14.56 0.69
C ASP A 52 12.54 -15.02 1.23
N GLY A 53 11.56 -15.20 0.35
CA GLY A 53 10.20 -15.69 0.67
C GLY A 53 9.28 -14.66 1.35
N VAL A 54 9.79 -13.50 1.74
CA VAL A 54 9.02 -12.48 2.50
C VAL A 54 9.14 -11.06 1.96
N THR A 55 10.15 -10.78 1.12
CA THR A 55 10.39 -9.45 0.57
C THR A 55 10.21 -9.43 -0.95
N LEU A 56 9.98 -8.25 -1.51
CA LEU A 56 9.93 -8.08 -2.96
C LEU A 56 11.34 -7.93 -3.52
N ALA A 57 11.66 -8.67 -4.57
CA ALA A 57 12.87 -8.47 -5.37
C ALA A 57 12.69 -7.20 -6.21
N TRP A 58 13.14 -6.07 -5.68
CA TRP A 58 13.09 -4.79 -6.37
C TRP A 58 14.15 -4.71 -7.47
N PRO A 59 13.78 -4.37 -8.71
CA PRO A 59 14.77 -4.19 -9.77
C PRO A 59 15.68 -3.01 -9.43
N ASP A 60 16.95 -3.11 -9.79
CA ASP A 60 17.85 -1.97 -9.78
C ASP A 60 17.58 -1.07 -10.98
N GLY A 61 17.43 0.22 -10.74
CA GLY A 61 17.14 1.16 -11.80
C GLY A 61 16.68 2.54 -11.34
N PRO A 62 16.59 3.49 -12.27
CA PRO A 62 16.08 4.82 -11.98
C PRO A 62 14.62 4.74 -11.48
N GLY A 63 14.30 5.58 -10.49
CA GLY A 63 12.95 5.68 -9.92
C GLY A 63 12.69 4.79 -8.71
N VAL A 64 13.60 3.86 -8.36
CA VAL A 64 13.56 3.13 -7.10
C VAL A 64 14.32 3.90 -6.02
N ALA A 65 13.61 4.31 -4.98
CA ALA A 65 14.17 4.94 -3.78
C ALA A 65 14.13 3.95 -2.61
N ARG A 66 15.23 3.87 -1.86
CA ARG A 66 15.36 3.00 -0.69
C ARG A 66 15.81 3.83 0.49
N SER A 67 15.16 3.66 1.63
CA SER A 67 15.52 4.32 2.89
C SER A 67 15.23 3.40 4.07
N ARG A 68 15.70 3.82 5.25
CA ARG A 68 15.31 3.22 6.53
C ARG A 68 14.71 4.28 7.42
N TRP A 69 13.71 3.92 8.20
CA TRP A 69 13.15 4.77 9.24
C TRP A 69 13.85 4.50 10.58
N VAL A 70 13.95 5.55 11.40
CA VAL A 70 14.63 5.50 12.70
C VAL A 70 13.65 5.20 13.85
N ASP A 71 12.43 5.71 13.73
CA ASP A 71 11.33 5.51 14.68
C ASP A 71 9.98 5.56 13.93
N ASP A 72 8.88 5.37 14.68
CA ASP A 72 7.52 5.35 14.10
C ASP A 72 7.10 6.70 13.50
N ALA A 73 7.56 7.82 14.07
CA ALA A 73 7.24 9.14 13.55
C ALA A 73 7.94 9.39 12.20
N ASP A 74 9.20 9.00 12.09
CA ASP A 74 9.96 9.04 10.84
C ASP A 74 9.39 8.06 9.81
N ARG A 75 8.95 6.88 10.23
CA ARG A 75 8.23 5.92 9.36
C ARG A 75 7.02 6.57 8.70
N VAL A 76 6.14 7.20 9.49
CA VAL A 76 4.95 7.91 9.00
C VAL A 76 5.35 9.05 8.06
N ALA A 77 6.33 9.87 8.45
CA ALA A 77 6.78 11.01 7.64
C ALA A 77 7.41 10.57 6.31
N GLN A 78 8.18 9.48 6.28
CA GLN A 78 8.78 8.97 5.05
C GLN A 78 7.74 8.41 4.08
N VAL A 79 6.73 7.68 4.59
CA VAL A 79 5.61 7.21 3.76
C VAL A 79 4.81 8.40 3.21
N ASP A 80 4.47 9.38 4.05
CA ASP A 80 3.73 10.57 3.61
C ASP A 80 4.48 11.36 2.53
N ARG A 81 5.77 11.64 2.75
CA ARG A 81 6.63 12.30 1.75
C ARG A 81 6.71 11.52 0.44
N SER A 82 6.78 10.19 0.53
CA SER A 82 6.85 9.34 -0.66
C SER A 82 5.56 9.39 -1.48
N LEU A 83 4.41 9.35 -0.82
CA LEU A 83 3.10 9.49 -1.47
C LEU A 83 2.93 10.89 -2.05
N ALA A 84 3.22 11.93 -1.27
CA ALA A 84 3.08 13.33 -1.70
C ALA A 84 3.92 13.67 -2.93
N ALA A 85 5.12 13.08 -3.05
CA ALA A 85 6.05 13.37 -4.14
C ALA A 85 5.76 12.58 -5.43
N ARG A 86 5.04 11.45 -5.36
CA ARG A 86 4.97 10.48 -6.47
C ARG A 86 3.57 10.03 -6.85
N VAL A 87 2.58 10.28 -5.99
CA VAL A 87 1.18 9.89 -6.23
C VAL A 87 0.38 11.14 -6.55
N THR A 88 -0.40 11.08 -7.63
CA THR A 88 -1.25 12.21 -8.03
C THR A 88 -2.25 12.51 -6.91
N GLY A 89 -2.45 13.80 -6.55
CA GLY A 89 -3.23 14.16 -5.36
C GLY A 89 -4.69 13.69 -5.35
N GLY A 90 -5.29 13.47 -6.52
CA GLY A 90 -6.64 12.91 -6.68
C GLY A 90 -6.67 11.39 -6.91
N ALA A 91 -5.53 10.71 -6.89
CA ALA A 91 -5.45 9.29 -7.18
C ALA A 91 -6.07 8.45 -6.06
N ARG A 92 -6.54 7.27 -6.46
CA ARG A 92 -6.93 6.19 -5.54
C ARG A 92 -5.73 5.28 -5.33
N VAL A 93 -5.58 4.79 -4.12
CA VAL A 93 -4.53 3.85 -3.74
C VAL A 93 -5.14 2.63 -3.08
N VAL A 94 -4.39 1.53 -3.08
CA VAL A 94 -4.73 0.30 -2.37
C VAL A 94 -3.74 0.12 -1.22
N LEU A 95 -4.22 0.19 0.01
CA LEU A 95 -3.50 -0.21 1.21
C LEU A 95 -3.60 -1.73 1.35
N VAL A 96 -2.46 -2.40 1.40
CA VAL A 96 -2.36 -3.85 1.55
C VAL A 96 -1.58 -4.16 2.83
N PRO A 97 -2.25 -4.64 3.89
CA PRO A 97 -1.56 -5.10 5.10
C PRO A 97 -0.61 -6.27 4.81
N ASP A 98 0.46 -6.41 5.59
CA ASP A 98 1.35 -7.58 5.58
C ASP A 98 0.69 -8.87 6.09
N ASN A 99 -0.56 -8.78 6.52
CA ASN A 99 -1.33 -9.87 7.08
C ASN A 99 -2.61 -10.14 6.27
N LEU A 100 -2.68 -11.35 5.70
CA LEU A 100 -3.78 -11.83 4.87
C LEU A 100 -5.16 -11.88 5.54
N VAL A 101 -5.21 -11.99 6.88
CA VAL A 101 -6.50 -11.99 7.56
C VAL A 101 -7.12 -10.59 7.64
N VAL A 102 -6.33 -9.54 7.44
CA VAL A 102 -6.82 -8.17 7.35
C VAL A 102 -7.04 -7.83 5.87
N PRO A 103 -8.23 -7.36 5.47
CA PRO A 103 -8.50 -7.11 4.06
C PRO A 103 -7.79 -5.84 3.58
N SER A 104 -7.44 -5.83 2.30
CA SER A 104 -6.95 -4.65 1.59
C SER A 104 -8.04 -3.58 1.49
N VAL A 105 -7.63 -2.32 1.45
CA VAL A 105 -8.56 -1.17 1.39
C VAL A 105 -8.19 -0.30 0.20
N GLU A 106 -9.16 0.00 -0.67
CA GLU A 106 -9.01 1.00 -1.72
C GLU A 106 -9.61 2.34 -1.26
N LEU A 107 -8.83 3.41 -1.34
CA LEU A 107 -9.19 4.73 -0.80
C LEU A 107 -8.51 5.87 -1.55
N PRO A 108 -9.03 7.11 -1.48
CA PRO A 108 -8.32 8.28 -1.97
C PRO A 108 -6.99 8.45 -1.23
N VAL A 109 -5.92 8.82 -1.94
CA VAL A 109 -4.59 9.02 -1.32
C VAL A 109 -4.63 10.04 -0.18
N ALA A 110 -5.46 11.09 -0.30
CA ALA A 110 -5.64 12.08 0.75
C ALA A 110 -6.20 11.48 2.05
N VAL A 111 -7.12 10.51 1.95
CA VAL A 111 -7.68 9.82 3.11
C VAL A 111 -6.62 8.92 3.76
N LEU A 112 -5.84 8.18 2.96
CA LEU A 112 -4.74 7.38 3.49
C LEU A 112 -3.75 8.25 4.26
N ARG A 113 -3.31 9.36 3.64
CA ARG A 113 -2.34 10.31 4.23
C ARG A 113 -2.83 10.89 5.56
N ALA A 114 -4.10 11.26 5.64
CA ALA A 114 -4.71 11.77 6.88
C ALA A 114 -4.74 10.73 8.02
N HIS A 115 -4.66 9.44 7.70
CA HIS A 115 -4.73 8.34 8.67
C HIS A 115 -3.46 7.49 8.74
N LEU A 116 -2.33 7.95 8.19
CA LEU A 116 -1.08 7.18 8.14
C LEU A 116 -0.55 6.78 9.51
N SER A 117 -0.68 7.62 10.54
CA SER A 117 -0.27 7.27 11.92
C SER A 117 -1.01 6.02 12.40
N ALA A 118 -2.33 6.03 12.28
CA ALA A 118 -3.16 4.90 12.70
C ALA A 118 -2.88 3.63 11.87
N VAL A 119 -2.56 3.78 10.58
CA VAL A 119 -2.13 2.66 9.73
C VAL A 119 -0.79 2.09 10.19
N ALA A 120 0.20 2.95 10.48
CA ALA A 120 1.52 2.51 10.94
C ALA A 120 1.47 1.86 12.32
N GLU A 121 0.59 2.34 13.21
CA GLU A 121 0.32 1.72 14.52
C GLU A 121 -0.38 0.36 14.39
N ALA A 122 -1.29 0.20 13.41
CA ALA A 122 -2.04 -1.03 13.22
C ALA A 122 -1.24 -2.16 12.56
N PHE A 123 -0.25 -1.83 11.72
CA PHE A 123 0.47 -2.81 10.90
C PHE A 123 1.99 -2.68 11.04
N ALA A 124 2.66 -3.79 11.31
CA ALA A 124 4.12 -3.85 11.36
C ALA A 124 4.74 -3.58 9.99
N GLY A 125 4.14 -4.12 8.92
CA GLY A 125 4.44 -3.81 7.53
C GLY A 125 3.17 -3.64 6.69
N PHE A 126 3.28 -2.86 5.61
CA PHE A 126 2.20 -2.69 4.65
C PHE A 126 2.73 -2.20 3.31
N TRP A 127 1.94 -2.41 2.26
CA TRP A 127 2.16 -1.82 0.95
C TRP A 127 1.10 -0.78 0.61
N VAL A 128 1.49 0.20 -0.19
CA VAL A 128 0.57 1.14 -0.83
C VAL A 128 0.80 1.11 -2.33
N PHE A 129 -0.21 0.68 -3.07
CA PHE A 129 -0.18 0.64 -4.53
C PHE A 129 -1.02 1.78 -5.10
N SER A 130 -0.47 2.58 -6.01
CA SER A 130 -1.24 3.51 -6.86
C SER A 130 -1.42 2.88 -8.25
N PRO A 131 -2.63 2.43 -8.62
CA PRO A 131 -2.89 1.85 -9.94
C PRO A 131 -2.61 2.83 -11.08
N ASP A 132 -3.01 4.08 -10.90
CA ASP A 132 -2.91 5.13 -11.92
C ASP A 132 -1.45 5.59 -12.12
N ASP A 133 -0.68 5.69 -11.04
CA ASP A 133 0.73 6.09 -11.09
C ASP A 133 1.69 4.91 -11.33
N ARG A 134 1.17 3.67 -11.33
CA ARG A 134 1.94 2.42 -11.38
C ARG A 134 3.09 2.40 -10.36
N LEU A 135 2.81 2.91 -9.16
CA LEU A 135 3.78 3.06 -8.08
C LEU A 135 3.46 2.10 -6.94
N LEU A 136 4.49 1.52 -6.33
CA LEU A 136 4.38 0.77 -5.10
C LEU A 136 5.27 1.39 -4.02
N VAL A 137 4.70 1.54 -2.82
CA VAL A 137 5.41 1.82 -1.56
C VAL A 137 5.40 0.53 -0.75
N ASP A 138 6.57 0.09 -0.31
CA ASP A 138 6.83 -1.11 0.48
C ASP A 138 7.40 -0.68 1.84
N CYS A 139 6.52 -0.60 2.84
CA CYS A 139 6.86 -0.25 4.21
C CYS A 139 7.01 -1.52 5.03
N ARG A 140 8.25 -1.88 5.37
CA ARG A 140 8.59 -3.19 5.93
C ARG A 140 8.74 -3.13 7.44
N TRP A 141 8.42 -4.24 8.08
CA TRP A 141 8.59 -4.44 9.54
C TRP A 141 10.05 -4.34 10.00
N ASP A 142 11.03 -4.51 9.09
CA ASP A 142 12.46 -4.54 9.37
C ASP A 142 13.16 -3.15 9.36
N GLY A 143 12.38 -2.06 9.39
CA GLY A 143 12.92 -0.71 9.30
C GLY A 143 13.00 -0.17 7.87
N GLY A 144 12.78 -0.99 6.84
CA GLY A 144 12.97 -0.59 5.45
C GLY A 144 11.77 0.10 4.83
N LEU A 145 12.04 1.08 3.97
CA LEU A 145 11.07 1.65 3.04
C LEU A 145 11.65 1.57 1.63
N VAL A 146 10.89 0.99 0.70
CA VAL A 146 11.22 0.99 -0.72
C VAL A 146 10.06 1.58 -1.51
N VAL A 147 10.37 2.45 -2.46
CA VAL A 147 9.36 3.11 -3.29
C VAL A 147 9.82 3.08 -4.72
N GLY A 148 8.96 2.67 -5.64
CA GLY A 148 9.32 2.66 -7.05
C GLY A 148 8.20 2.21 -7.98
N PRO A 149 8.47 2.22 -9.28
CA PRO A 149 7.51 1.77 -10.28
C PRO A 149 7.28 0.26 -10.18
N VAL A 150 6.04 -0.16 -10.45
CA VAL A 150 5.69 -1.58 -10.59
C VAL A 150 6.23 -2.12 -11.92
N PRO A 151 6.93 -3.28 -11.92
CA PRO A 151 7.45 -3.90 -13.14
C PRO A 151 6.38 -4.13 -14.22
N GLY A 152 6.73 -3.77 -15.46
CA GLY A 152 5.83 -3.89 -16.61
C GLY A 152 4.72 -2.83 -16.66
N GLY A 153 4.73 -1.86 -15.75
CA GLY A 153 3.94 -0.63 -15.87
C GLY A 153 4.64 0.40 -16.75
N ARG A 154 3.88 1.14 -17.56
CA ARG A 154 4.41 2.37 -18.20
C ARG A 154 4.55 3.42 -17.08
N PRO A 155 5.73 4.01 -16.86
CA PRO A 155 5.87 5.03 -15.82
C PRO A 155 5.00 6.24 -16.18
N SER A 156 4.25 6.77 -15.20
CA SER A 156 3.65 8.09 -15.32
C SER A 156 4.76 9.14 -15.42
N PRO A 157 4.66 10.11 -16.35
CA PRO A 157 5.65 11.18 -16.43
C PRO A 157 5.66 11.96 -15.12
N PRO A 158 6.83 12.50 -14.69
CA PRO A 158 6.88 13.30 -13.48
C PRO A 158 5.92 14.49 -13.59
N ALA A 159 5.15 14.73 -12.53
CA ALA A 159 4.38 15.96 -12.39
C ALA A 159 5.33 17.15 -12.46
N ARG A 160 5.03 18.11 -13.33
CA ARG A 160 5.79 19.36 -13.50
C ARG A 160 5.55 20.33 -12.36
#